data_AF-A0A8S1C809-F1
#
_entry.id   AF-A0A8S1C809-F1
#
_cell.length_a   1.000
_cell.length_b   1.000
_cell.length_c   1.000
_cell.angle_alpha   90.00
_cell.angle_beta   90.00
_cell.angle_gamma   90.00
#
_symmetry.space_group_name_H-M   'P 1'
#
loop_
_entity.id
_entity.type
_entity.pdbx_description
1 polymer ?
#
loop_
_entity_poly.entity_id
_entity_poly.type
_entity_poly.pdbx_seq_one_letter_code
_entity_poly.pdbx_strand_id
1 'polypeptide(L)'
;MAWVAIQEVSERLILPKQDQFEDRPCCQEDFSALIPEIDRNFRALLDDVNNLPHFSIETMSTEEKSALASIVLVCGEHSAEKPWTSNFSIESSINISLMLCKLGNFSKLEELILNPIILKILLNSLCPKMEPYSWKCRPATVQCFGWVVLKIVPPTFGEVLPRIFPANLVILDDWETEYKIFGCQLMVHLINNVTKAELQRQQFDDVVFDILQKLVYEREAVIVVEAIKCIAALVIKVDHKYNQPFEIGRYDNVLKILLFQMEFEQGLELRRAYVESLLLYLEAGSVSLILWSQRILRVISEYLMIEDASGGASQLLALKVR
;
A
#
# COMPACT_ATOMS: atom_id res chain seq x y z
N MET A 1 6.47 35.55 5.38
CA MET A 1 6.76 35.81 3.95
C MET A 1 7.41 34.61 3.28
N ALA A 2 8.53 34.07 3.81
CA ALA A 2 9.21 32.90 3.23
C ALA A 2 8.31 31.65 3.08
N TRP A 3 7.60 31.24 4.14
CA TRP A 3 6.70 30.07 4.10
C TRP A 3 5.54 30.19 3.10
N VAL A 4 5.06 31.42 2.83
CA VAL A 4 3.98 31.65 1.86
C VAL A 4 4.50 31.44 0.43
N ALA A 5 5.67 31.98 0.10
CA ALA A 5 6.31 31.75 -1.20
C ALA A 5 6.60 30.25 -1.42
N ILE A 6 7.10 29.57 -0.38
CA ILE A 6 7.34 28.12 -0.42
C ILE A 6 6.05 27.34 -0.65
N GLN A 7 4.96 27.73 -0.01
CA GLN A 7 3.67 27.10 -0.22
C GLN A 7 3.22 27.26 -1.66
N GLU A 8 3.31 28.47 -2.23
CA GLU A 8 2.94 28.72 -3.64
C GLU A 8 3.78 27.89 -4.62
N VAL A 9 5.10 27.78 -4.39
CA VAL A 9 5.98 26.95 -5.23
C VAL A 9 5.65 25.46 -5.07
N SER A 10 5.38 25.02 -3.84
CA SER A 10 5.01 23.63 -3.55
C SER A 10 3.67 23.25 -4.19
N GLU A 11 2.68 24.14 -4.15
CA GLU A 11 1.37 23.93 -4.77
C GLU A 11 1.46 23.83 -6.30
N ARG A 12 2.42 24.51 -6.95
CA ARG A 12 2.71 24.35 -8.38
C ARG A 12 3.42 23.04 -8.73
N LEU A 13 4.09 22.43 -7.78
CA LEU A 13 4.76 21.14 -7.94
C LEU A 13 3.81 19.95 -7.73
N ILE A 14 2.74 20.14 -6.96
CA ILE A 14 1.70 19.11 -6.79
C ILE A 14 1.02 18.88 -8.14
N LEU A 15 1.02 17.64 -8.59
CA LEU A 15 0.48 17.30 -9.91
C LEU A 15 -1.04 17.58 -9.96
N PRO A 16 -1.53 18.38 -10.93
CA PRO A 16 -2.96 18.67 -11.04
C PRO A 16 -3.74 17.43 -11.51
N LYS A 17 -5.07 17.47 -11.30
CA LYS A 17 -5.99 16.45 -11.81
C LYS A 17 -5.89 16.35 -13.34
N GLN A 18 -5.83 15.14 -13.86
CA GLN A 18 -5.78 14.81 -15.28
C GLN A 18 -6.95 13.86 -15.60
N ASP A 19 -8.00 14.38 -16.23
CA ASP A 19 -9.23 13.60 -16.47
C ASP A 19 -9.01 12.40 -17.40
N GLN A 20 -8.01 12.46 -18.28
CA GLN A 20 -7.67 11.43 -19.26
C GLN A 20 -7.22 10.08 -18.67
N PHE A 21 -6.95 9.99 -17.36
CA PHE A 21 -6.51 8.76 -16.69
C PHE A 21 -7.65 7.98 -16.03
N GLU A 22 -8.90 8.40 -16.22
CA GLU A 22 -10.05 7.58 -15.80
C GLU A 22 -10.13 6.27 -16.60
N ASP A 23 -9.80 6.33 -17.90
CA ASP A 23 -9.97 5.23 -18.85
C ASP A 23 -8.69 4.43 -19.14
N ARG A 24 -7.51 4.93 -18.75
CA ARG A 24 -6.23 4.23 -18.97
C ARG A 24 -5.14 4.63 -17.95
N PRO A 25 -4.15 3.75 -17.73
CA PRO A 25 -2.94 4.10 -17.00
C PRO A 25 -2.18 5.28 -17.62
N CYS A 26 -1.47 6.03 -16.78
CA CYS A 26 -0.58 7.11 -17.22
C CYS A 26 0.78 6.56 -17.71
N CYS A 27 1.35 7.18 -18.74
CA CYS A 27 2.67 6.85 -19.27
C CYS A 27 3.60 8.06 -19.29
N GLN A 28 4.90 7.86 -19.56
CA GLN A 28 5.91 8.90 -19.45
C GLN A 28 5.69 10.04 -20.47
N GLU A 29 5.15 9.70 -21.64
CA GLU A 29 4.82 10.65 -22.70
C GLU A 29 3.81 11.70 -22.23
N ASP A 30 2.86 11.30 -21.37
CA ASP A 30 1.80 12.17 -20.82
C ASP A 30 2.35 13.36 -20.03
N PHE A 31 3.57 13.23 -19.49
CA PHE A 31 4.19 14.24 -18.63
C PHE A 31 5.46 14.86 -19.21
N SER A 32 5.87 14.44 -20.42
CA SER A 32 7.10 14.89 -21.07
C SER A 32 7.22 16.43 -21.17
N ALA A 33 6.10 17.12 -21.40
CA ALA A 33 6.03 18.57 -21.44
C ALA A 33 6.09 19.25 -20.06
N LEU A 34 5.64 18.56 -19.00
CA LEU A 34 5.62 19.09 -17.63
C LEU A 34 6.97 18.93 -16.92
N ILE A 35 7.75 17.90 -17.25
CA ILE A 35 9.04 17.60 -16.58
C ILE A 35 9.99 18.81 -16.51
N PRO A 36 10.23 19.59 -17.58
CA PRO A 36 11.12 20.75 -17.51
C PRO A 36 10.62 21.86 -16.57
N GLU A 37 9.30 21.99 -16.43
CA GLU A 37 8.67 22.95 -15.51
C GLU A 37 8.79 22.48 -14.06
N ILE A 38 8.54 21.18 -13.82
CA ILE A 38 8.76 20.53 -12.52
C ILE A 38 10.20 20.74 -12.07
N ASP A 39 11.19 20.44 -12.91
CA ASP A 39 12.60 20.62 -12.59
C ASP A 39 12.96 22.08 -12.27
N ARG A 40 12.34 23.04 -12.95
CA ARG A 40 12.53 24.47 -12.66
C ARG A 40 11.97 24.84 -11.30
N ASN A 41 10.75 24.39 -10.99
CA ASN A 41 10.09 24.68 -9.73
C ASN A 41 10.80 23.98 -8.55
N PHE A 42 11.38 22.79 -8.76
CA PHE A 42 12.22 22.14 -7.75
C PHE A 42 13.50 22.91 -7.43
N ARG A 43 14.15 23.54 -8.43
CA ARG A 43 15.31 24.42 -8.16
C ARG A 43 14.91 25.59 -7.28
N ALA A 44 13.78 26.25 -7.59
CA ALA A 44 13.26 27.35 -6.78
C ALA A 44 12.93 26.87 -5.35
N LEU A 45 12.25 25.72 -5.21
CA LEU A 45 11.93 25.16 -3.90
C LEU A 45 13.17 24.81 -3.09
N LEU A 46 14.20 24.23 -3.72
CA LEU A 46 15.48 23.93 -3.07
C LEU A 46 16.13 25.21 -2.55
N ASP A 47 16.19 26.26 -3.36
CA ASP A 47 16.75 27.55 -2.95
C ASP A 47 15.97 28.15 -1.77
N ASP A 48 14.63 28.09 -1.81
CA ASP A 48 13.80 28.60 -0.72
C ASP A 48 13.96 27.79 0.58
N VAL A 49 13.98 26.45 0.50
CA VAL A 49 14.16 25.58 1.67
C VAL A 49 15.59 25.71 2.24
N ASN A 50 16.60 25.97 1.41
CA ASN A 50 17.98 26.24 1.88
C ASN A 50 18.06 27.49 2.75
N ASN A 51 17.19 28.46 2.52
CA ASN A 51 17.18 29.74 3.24
C ASN A 51 16.22 29.75 4.43
N LEU A 52 15.55 28.62 4.73
CA LEU A 52 14.67 28.53 5.88
C LEU A 52 15.46 28.52 7.21
N PRO A 53 14.96 29.22 8.25
CA PRO A 53 15.52 29.09 9.58
C PRO A 53 15.16 27.72 10.19
N HIS A 54 15.88 27.35 11.25
CA HIS A 54 15.44 26.26 12.13
C HIS A 54 14.02 26.52 12.63
N PHE A 55 13.21 25.46 12.71
CA PHE A 55 11.81 25.57 13.09
C PHE A 55 11.41 24.49 14.11
N SER A 56 10.33 24.77 14.85
CA SER A 56 9.65 23.79 15.69
C SER A 56 8.16 23.78 15.34
N ILE A 57 7.59 22.60 15.13
CA ILE A 57 6.17 22.46 14.75
C ILE A 57 5.26 23.11 15.81
N GLU A 58 5.64 23.09 17.08
CA GLU A 58 4.83 23.67 18.17
C GLU A 58 4.69 25.19 18.05
N THR A 59 5.73 25.87 17.59
CA THR A 59 5.79 27.33 17.51
C THR A 59 5.27 27.89 16.17
N MET A 60 5.12 27.04 15.15
CA MET A 60 4.70 27.45 13.81
C MET A 60 3.23 27.87 13.77
N SER A 61 2.92 28.86 12.92
CA SER A 61 1.54 29.25 12.60
C SER A 61 0.83 28.15 11.81
N THR A 62 -0.50 28.27 11.67
CA THR A 62 -1.29 27.34 10.87
C THR A 62 -0.88 27.35 9.40
N GLU A 63 -0.59 28.54 8.85
CA GLU A 63 -0.12 28.73 7.48
C GLU A 63 1.26 28.10 7.28
N GLU A 64 2.17 28.27 8.22
CA GLU A 64 3.51 27.67 8.14
C GLU A 64 3.45 26.14 8.20
N LYS A 65 2.58 25.58 9.04
CA LYS A 65 2.31 24.13 9.08
C LYS A 65 1.73 23.60 7.77
N SER A 66 0.84 24.37 7.14
CA SER A 66 0.29 24.05 5.82
C SER A 66 1.35 24.08 4.72
N ALA A 67 2.22 25.09 4.74
CA ALA A 67 3.36 25.17 3.84
C ALA A 67 4.29 23.97 4.02
N LEU A 68 4.68 23.65 5.26
CA LEU A 68 5.51 22.49 5.58
C LEU A 68 4.89 21.18 5.10
N ALA A 69 3.58 20.99 5.32
CA ALA A 69 2.86 19.83 4.82
C ALA A 69 2.86 19.77 3.28
N SER A 70 2.75 20.91 2.60
CA SER A 70 2.80 20.97 1.12
C SER A 70 4.16 20.53 0.58
N ILE A 71 5.26 20.92 1.23
CA ILE A 71 6.61 20.43 0.89
C ILE A 71 6.68 18.92 1.06
N VAL A 72 6.14 18.39 2.16
CA VAL A 72 6.10 16.94 2.42
C VAL A 72 5.28 16.20 1.37
N LEU A 73 4.16 16.77 0.90
CA LEU A 73 3.37 16.19 -0.19
C LEU A 73 4.17 16.13 -1.50
N VAL A 74 4.87 17.21 -1.86
CA VAL A 74 5.77 17.24 -3.02
C VAL A 74 6.85 16.17 -2.91
N CYS A 75 7.46 16.02 -1.72
CA CYS A 75 8.44 14.96 -1.49
C CYS A 75 7.84 13.56 -1.68
N GLY A 76 6.58 13.36 -1.25
CA GLY A 76 5.86 12.10 -1.44
C GLY A 76 5.54 11.78 -2.90
N GLU A 77 5.06 12.77 -3.65
CA GLU A 77 4.75 12.64 -5.09
C GLU A 77 5.99 12.35 -5.95
N HIS A 78 7.17 12.78 -5.49
CA HIS A 78 8.46 12.59 -6.16
C HIS A 78 9.41 11.66 -5.39
N SER A 79 8.86 10.72 -4.61
CA SER A 79 9.65 9.81 -3.76
C SER A 79 10.24 8.60 -4.50
N ALA A 80 9.73 8.29 -5.70
CA ALA A 80 10.14 7.14 -6.50
C ALA A 80 9.98 7.43 -8.00
N GLU A 81 10.59 6.59 -8.83
CA GLU A 81 10.43 6.66 -10.28
C GLU A 81 8.97 6.42 -10.70
N LYS A 82 8.41 7.43 -11.33
CA LYS A 82 7.04 7.48 -11.85
C LYS A 82 6.99 8.26 -13.17
N PRO A 83 5.93 8.09 -13.98
CA PRO A 83 5.80 8.78 -15.27
C PRO A 83 5.96 10.30 -15.23
N TRP A 84 5.59 10.97 -14.13
CA TRP A 84 5.71 12.43 -13.95
C TRP A 84 7.01 12.89 -13.29
N THR A 85 7.93 11.97 -12.99
CA THR A 85 9.18 12.30 -12.27
C THR A 85 10.38 12.32 -13.21
N SER A 86 11.38 13.10 -12.83
CA SER A 86 12.74 13.07 -13.38
C SER A 86 13.73 12.62 -12.29
N ASN A 87 14.91 12.14 -12.70
CA ASN A 87 16.01 11.87 -11.75
C ASN A 87 16.31 13.10 -10.88
N PHE A 88 16.28 14.29 -11.48
CA PHE A 88 16.51 15.54 -10.77
C PHE A 88 15.43 15.81 -9.71
N SER A 89 14.16 15.59 -10.02
CA SER A 89 13.06 15.79 -9.07
C SER A 89 13.13 14.82 -7.88
N ILE A 90 13.55 13.57 -8.12
CA ILE A 90 13.70 12.54 -7.08
C ILE A 90 14.91 12.86 -6.19
N GLU A 91 16.05 13.23 -6.77
CA GLU A 91 17.22 13.66 -5.97
C GLU A 91 16.90 14.92 -5.16
N SER A 92 16.16 15.86 -5.75
CA SER A 92 15.72 17.09 -5.08
C SER A 92 14.77 16.80 -3.92
N SER A 93 13.81 15.88 -4.07
CA SER A 93 12.89 15.49 -3.00
C SER A 93 13.62 14.85 -1.81
N ILE A 94 14.63 14.02 -2.09
CA ILE A 94 15.50 13.43 -1.06
C ILE A 94 16.29 14.53 -0.34
N ASN A 95 16.91 15.45 -1.08
CA ASN A 95 17.69 16.55 -0.50
C ASN A 95 16.83 17.46 0.37
N ILE A 96 15.64 17.85 -0.11
CA ILE A 96 14.67 18.64 0.67
C ILE A 96 14.29 17.89 1.93
N SER A 97 13.99 16.59 1.85
CA SER A 97 13.64 15.76 3.01
C SER A 97 14.75 15.76 4.07
N LEU A 98 16.02 15.62 3.65
CA LEU A 98 17.18 15.68 4.55
C LEU A 98 17.35 17.08 5.17
N MET A 99 17.07 18.14 4.43
CA MET A 99 17.12 19.50 4.93
C MET A 99 16.02 19.78 5.95
N LEU A 100 14.79 19.33 5.69
CA LEU A 100 13.69 19.44 6.65
C LEU A 100 14.03 18.74 7.97
N CYS A 101 14.67 17.56 7.91
CA CYS A 101 15.15 16.87 9.11
C CYS A 101 16.18 17.71 9.87
N LYS A 102 17.16 18.31 9.18
CA LYS A 102 18.18 19.17 9.81
C LYS A 102 17.57 20.44 10.42
N LEU A 103 16.65 21.08 9.70
CA LEU A 103 16.03 22.34 10.13
C LEU A 103 15.10 22.14 11.32
N GLY A 104 14.32 21.06 11.31
CA GLY A 104 13.39 20.70 12.38
C GLY A 104 13.98 19.83 13.50
N ASN A 105 15.28 19.50 13.43
CA ASN A 105 15.99 18.63 14.37
C ASN A 105 15.35 17.23 14.52
N PHE A 106 14.92 16.65 13.41
CA PHE A 106 14.39 15.28 13.33
C PHE A 106 15.49 14.31 12.92
N SER A 107 15.48 13.10 13.50
CA SER A 107 16.45 12.07 13.10
C SER A 107 16.09 11.47 11.73
N LYS A 108 14.79 11.41 11.42
CA LYS A 108 14.25 10.91 10.17
C LYS A 108 12.98 11.66 9.76
N LEU A 109 12.65 11.62 8.47
CA LEU A 109 11.47 12.30 7.93
C LEU A 109 10.16 11.74 8.51
N GLU A 110 10.16 10.46 8.90
CA GLU A 110 9.03 9.81 9.55
C GLU A 110 8.62 10.54 10.83
N GLU A 111 9.55 11.10 11.61
CA GLU A 111 9.21 11.86 12.83
C GLU A 111 8.40 13.11 12.51
N LEU A 112 8.74 13.80 11.40
CA LEU A 112 7.98 14.94 10.90
C LEU A 112 6.59 14.51 10.40
N ILE A 113 6.52 13.44 9.60
CA ILE A 113 5.28 12.95 9.01
C ILE A 113 4.32 12.43 10.08
N LEU A 114 4.85 11.78 11.13
CA LEU A 114 4.07 11.21 12.22
C LEU A 114 3.70 12.23 13.30
N ASN A 115 4.17 13.48 13.20
CA ASN A 115 3.67 14.54 14.04
C ASN A 115 2.14 14.65 13.86
N PRO A 116 1.32 14.57 14.93
CA PRO A 116 -0.14 14.49 14.79
C PRO A 116 -0.77 15.64 14.02
N ILE A 117 -0.20 16.85 14.12
CA ILE A 117 -0.70 18.04 13.43
C ILE A 117 -0.40 17.92 11.93
N ILE A 118 0.84 17.58 11.58
CA ILE A 118 1.26 17.43 10.18
C ILE A 118 0.54 16.27 9.51
N LEU A 119 0.49 15.10 10.16
CA LEU A 119 -0.21 13.93 9.66
C LEU A 119 -1.69 14.24 9.35
N LYS A 120 -2.36 14.97 10.26
CA LYS A 120 -3.74 15.39 10.06
C LYS A 120 -3.90 16.29 8.83
N ILE A 121 -2.98 17.24 8.61
CA ILE A 121 -2.99 18.11 7.43
C ILE A 121 -2.76 17.30 6.15
N LEU A 122 -1.77 16.39 6.15
CA LEU A 122 -1.48 15.51 5.01
C LEU A 122 -2.71 14.67 4.63
N LEU A 123 -3.31 13.99 5.60
CA LEU A 123 -4.48 13.15 5.36
C LEU A 123 -5.73 13.96 4.97
N ASN A 124 -5.89 15.19 5.49
CA ASN A 124 -6.94 16.11 5.04
C ASN A 124 -6.76 16.54 3.57
N SER A 125 -5.53 16.58 3.07
CA SER A 125 -5.25 16.91 1.67
C SER A 125 -5.39 15.68 0.75
N LEU A 126 -4.96 14.50 1.23
CA LEU A 126 -4.89 13.28 0.44
C LEU A 126 -6.21 12.51 0.40
N CYS A 127 -6.79 12.17 1.56
CA CYS A 127 -7.96 11.27 1.63
C CYS A 127 -9.18 11.78 0.85
N PRO A 128 -9.55 13.08 0.87
CA PRO A 128 -10.69 13.57 0.07
C PRO A 128 -10.47 13.47 -1.45
N LYS A 129 -9.23 13.31 -1.91
CA LYS A 129 -8.92 13.13 -3.33
C LYS A 129 -9.01 11.66 -3.77
N MET A 130 -9.24 10.75 -2.81
CA MET A 130 -9.41 9.30 -3.01
C MET A 130 -10.89 8.92 -3.13
N GLU A 131 -11.69 9.77 -3.78
CA GLU A 131 -13.10 9.52 -4.02
C GLU A 131 -13.27 8.45 -5.12
N PRO A 132 -14.31 7.59 -5.02
CA PRO A 132 -14.68 6.69 -6.09
C PRO A 132 -14.79 7.43 -7.43
N TYR A 133 -14.33 6.78 -8.51
CA TYR A 133 -14.40 7.28 -9.89
C TYR A 133 -13.52 8.50 -10.25
N SER A 134 -12.83 9.16 -9.30
CA SER A 134 -11.98 10.33 -9.64
C SER A 134 -10.54 10.27 -9.12
N TRP A 135 -10.21 9.26 -8.32
CA TRP A 135 -8.89 9.10 -7.72
C TRP A 135 -7.80 8.79 -8.76
N LYS A 136 -8.13 8.04 -9.82
CA LYS A 136 -7.20 7.70 -10.92
C LYS A 136 -6.72 8.92 -11.70
N CYS A 137 -7.55 9.96 -11.78
CA CYS A 137 -7.17 11.24 -12.38
C CYS A 137 -6.03 11.94 -11.61
N ARG A 138 -5.56 11.40 -10.48
CA ARG A 138 -4.53 12.00 -9.61
C ARG A 138 -3.46 10.96 -9.23
N PRO A 139 -2.71 10.42 -10.20
CA PRO A 139 -1.80 9.31 -9.94
C PRO A 139 -0.69 9.67 -8.94
N ALA A 140 -0.21 10.92 -8.92
CA ALA A 140 0.76 11.39 -7.93
C ALA A 140 0.20 11.39 -6.50
N THR A 141 -1.03 11.85 -6.32
CA THR A 141 -1.72 11.82 -5.02
C THR A 141 -1.90 10.38 -4.51
N VAL A 142 -2.21 9.42 -5.39
CA VAL A 142 -2.32 8.00 -5.03
C VAL A 142 -0.99 7.44 -4.52
N GLN A 143 0.11 7.75 -5.22
CA GLN A 143 1.44 7.34 -4.80
C GLN A 143 1.85 8.00 -3.48
N CYS A 144 1.60 9.30 -3.34
CA CYS A 144 1.87 10.03 -2.10
C CYS A 144 1.03 9.51 -0.93
N PHE A 145 -0.22 9.12 -1.17
CA PHE A 145 -1.07 8.48 -0.17
C PHE A 145 -0.43 7.21 0.37
N GLY A 146 -0.03 6.27 -0.50
CA GLY A 146 0.65 5.05 -0.04
C GLY A 146 1.98 5.34 0.66
N TRP A 147 2.76 6.29 0.14
CA TRP A 147 4.02 6.71 0.76
C TRP A 147 3.84 7.25 2.19
N VAL A 148 2.79 8.06 2.45
CA VAL A 148 2.45 8.52 3.79
C VAL A 148 1.96 7.36 4.67
N VAL A 149 1.04 6.53 4.16
CA VAL A 149 0.43 5.42 4.92
C VAL A 149 1.47 4.41 5.39
N LEU A 150 2.44 4.06 4.53
CA LEU A 150 3.52 3.12 4.85
C LEU A 150 4.45 3.61 5.97
N LYS A 151 4.43 4.90 6.30
CA LYS A 151 5.22 5.46 7.41
C LYS A 151 4.48 5.44 8.73
N ILE A 152 3.16 5.29 8.72
CA ILE A 152 2.33 5.23 9.92
C ILE A 152 2.63 3.93 10.65
N VAL A 153 2.91 4.04 11.95
CA VAL A 153 3.20 2.95 12.88
C VAL A 153 2.40 3.15 14.17
N PRO A 154 2.22 2.11 15.02
CA PRO A 154 1.57 2.29 16.32
C PRO A 154 2.28 3.34 17.18
N PRO A 155 1.55 4.11 18.02
CA PRO A 155 0.12 4.03 18.32
C PRO A 155 -0.78 4.93 17.44
N THR A 156 -0.26 5.52 16.36
CA THR A 156 -0.91 6.61 15.62
C THR A 156 -2.14 6.19 14.81
N PHE A 157 -2.33 4.89 14.56
CA PHE A 157 -3.37 4.38 13.66
C PHE A 157 -4.81 4.64 14.12
N GLY A 158 -5.13 4.50 15.41
CA GLY A 158 -6.51 4.49 15.89
C GLY A 158 -7.35 5.71 15.48
N GLU A 159 -6.74 6.90 15.45
CA GLU A 159 -7.42 8.15 15.09
C GLU A 159 -7.58 8.36 13.58
N VAL A 160 -6.65 7.83 12.78
CA VAL A 160 -6.58 8.07 11.33
C VAL A 160 -7.16 6.92 10.51
N LEU A 161 -7.32 5.73 11.11
CA LEU A 161 -7.80 4.53 10.46
C LEU A 161 -9.13 4.74 9.71
N PRO A 162 -10.16 5.41 10.26
CA PRO A 162 -11.43 5.61 9.55
C PRO A 162 -11.32 6.41 8.25
N ARG A 163 -10.19 7.11 8.03
CA ARG A 163 -9.94 7.92 6.82
C ARG A 163 -9.09 7.17 5.80
N ILE A 164 -8.08 6.46 6.28
CA ILE A 164 -7.13 5.74 5.42
C ILE A 164 -7.78 4.48 4.84
N PHE A 165 -8.57 3.78 5.64
CA PHE A 165 -9.11 2.49 5.26
C PHE A 165 -10.06 2.57 4.06
N PRO A 166 -11.08 3.46 4.03
CA PRO A 166 -11.93 3.62 2.85
C PRO A 166 -11.14 4.02 1.60
N ALA A 167 -10.16 4.93 1.74
CA ALA A 167 -9.31 5.36 0.63
C ALA A 167 -8.50 4.19 0.04
N ASN A 168 -7.98 3.30 0.89
CA ASN A 168 -7.26 2.12 0.42
C ASN A 168 -8.19 1.06 -0.20
N LEU A 169 -9.42 0.90 0.31
CA LEU A 169 -10.42 0.00 -0.27
C LEU A 169 -10.80 0.43 -1.70
N VAL A 170 -10.88 1.72 -1.96
CA VAL A 170 -11.15 2.26 -3.32
C VAL A 170 -10.04 1.89 -4.30
N ILE A 171 -8.77 1.91 -3.88
CA ILE A 171 -7.64 1.45 -4.71
C ILE A 171 -7.71 -0.07 -4.92
N LEU A 172 -8.00 -0.83 -3.86
CA LEU A 172 -8.00 -2.28 -3.87
C LEU A 172 -9.13 -2.88 -4.73
N ASP A 173 -10.29 -2.24 -4.78
CA ASP A 173 -11.46 -2.67 -5.56
C ASP A 173 -11.35 -2.30 -7.06
N ASP A 174 -10.24 -1.69 -7.46
CA ASP A 174 -10.03 -1.31 -8.85
C ASP A 174 -9.89 -2.53 -9.77
N TRP A 175 -10.18 -2.36 -11.06
CA TRP A 175 -10.05 -3.44 -12.04
C TRP A 175 -8.60 -3.64 -12.52
N GLU A 176 -7.74 -2.62 -12.46
CA GLU A 176 -6.34 -2.71 -12.91
C GLU A 176 -5.44 -3.41 -11.88
N THR A 177 -4.65 -4.35 -12.37
CA THR A 177 -3.74 -5.20 -11.59
C THR A 177 -2.78 -4.40 -10.70
N GLU A 178 -2.17 -3.35 -11.23
CA GLU A 178 -1.16 -2.56 -10.50
C GLU A 178 -1.75 -1.92 -9.25
N TYR A 179 -2.98 -1.41 -9.33
CA TYR A 179 -3.67 -0.82 -8.20
C TYR A 179 -4.16 -1.87 -7.20
N LYS A 180 -4.66 -3.02 -7.66
CA LYS A 180 -4.99 -4.14 -6.76
C LYS A 180 -3.77 -4.56 -5.93
N ILE A 181 -2.62 -4.74 -6.57
CA ILE A 181 -1.34 -5.09 -5.90
C ILE A 181 -0.96 -4.01 -4.89
N PHE A 182 -0.97 -2.74 -5.30
CA PHE A 182 -0.63 -1.62 -4.42
C PHE A 182 -1.58 -1.54 -3.21
N GLY A 183 -2.89 -1.68 -3.44
CA GLY A 183 -3.90 -1.73 -2.39
C GLY A 183 -3.68 -2.88 -1.41
N CYS A 184 -3.33 -4.07 -1.91
CA CYS A 184 -2.98 -5.23 -1.08
C CYS A 184 -1.76 -4.94 -0.19
N GLN A 185 -0.68 -4.40 -0.75
CA GLN A 185 0.52 -4.06 0.01
C GLN A 185 0.23 -3.06 1.13
N LEU A 186 -0.58 -2.03 0.85
CA LEU A 186 -1.04 -1.10 1.86
C LEU A 186 -1.93 -1.79 2.90
N MET A 187 -2.82 -2.72 2.50
CA MET A 187 -3.66 -3.47 3.44
C MET A 187 -2.85 -4.33 4.40
N VAL A 188 -1.82 -5.05 3.91
CA VAL A 188 -0.92 -5.83 4.78
C VAL A 188 -0.29 -4.92 5.84
N HIS A 189 0.23 -3.75 5.42
CA HIS A 189 0.81 -2.78 6.35
C HIS A 189 -0.21 -2.30 7.39
N LEU A 190 -1.42 -1.93 6.95
CA LEU A 190 -2.50 -1.50 7.85
C LEU A 190 -2.85 -2.58 8.86
N ILE A 191 -3.16 -3.80 8.40
CA ILE A 191 -3.54 -4.93 9.26
C ILE A 191 -2.44 -5.23 10.27
N ASN A 192 -1.17 -5.25 9.85
CA ASN A 192 -0.06 -5.56 10.73
C ASN A 192 0.14 -4.54 11.84
N ASN A 193 -0.15 -3.26 11.57
CA ASN A 193 0.10 -2.16 12.51
C ASN A 193 -1.13 -1.69 13.31
N VAL A 194 -2.31 -2.27 13.10
CA VAL A 194 -3.48 -2.03 13.96
C VAL A 194 -3.68 -3.16 14.97
N THR A 195 -4.35 -2.83 16.06
CA THR A 195 -4.84 -3.83 17.01
C THR A 195 -6.09 -4.53 16.47
N LYS A 196 -6.35 -5.75 16.96
CA LYS A 196 -7.60 -6.47 16.66
C LYS A 196 -8.83 -5.63 17.03
N ALA A 197 -8.79 -4.95 18.18
CA ALA A 197 -9.90 -4.14 18.65
C ALA A 197 -10.23 -2.96 17.72
N GLU A 198 -9.21 -2.32 17.13
CA GLU A 198 -9.39 -1.22 16.17
C GLU A 198 -10.05 -1.70 14.87
N LEU A 199 -9.64 -2.86 14.34
CA LEU A 199 -10.26 -3.47 13.16
C LEU A 199 -11.73 -3.80 13.42
N GLN A 200 -12.00 -4.53 14.51
CA GLN A 200 -13.34 -5.03 14.83
C GLN A 200 -14.31 -3.92 15.22
N ARG A 201 -13.84 -2.88 15.92
CA ARG A 201 -14.68 -1.75 16.33
C ARG A 201 -15.34 -1.07 15.12
N GLN A 202 -14.65 -1.02 14.00
CA GLN A 202 -15.13 -0.39 12.77
C GLN A 202 -15.63 -1.41 11.72
N GLN A 203 -15.70 -2.70 12.09
CA GLN A 203 -16.05 -3.82 11.18
C GLN A 203 -15.17 -3.89 9.92
N PHE A 204 -13.95 -3.37 10.00
CA PHE A 204 -13.02 -3.35 8.88
C PHE A 204 -12.51 -4.76 8.55
N ASP A 205 -12.43 -5.64 9.54
CA ASP A 205 -12.07 -7.05 9.33
C ASP A 205 -13.04 -7.76 8.38
N ASP A 206 -14.35 -7.52 8.54
CA ASP A 206 -15.37 -8.14 7.69
C ASP A 206 -15.33 -7.58 6.26
N VAL A 207 -15.29 -6.25 6.13
CA VAL A 207 -15.25 -5.57 4.83
C VAL A 207 -14.00 -5.94 4.02
N VAL A 208 -12.84 -5.98 4.67
CA VAL A 208 -11.59 -6.41 3.99
C VAL A 208 -11.69 -7.86 3.56
N PHE A 209 -12.17 -8.73 4.43
CA PHE A 209 -12.26 -10.15 4.11
C PHE A 209 -13.13 -10.38 2.87
N ASP A 210 -14.29 -9.71 2.78
CA ASP A 210 -15.20 -9.83 1.64
C ASP A 210 -14.57 -9.37 0.32
N ILE A 211 -13.78 -8.29 0.33
CA ILE A 211 -13.08 -7.81 -0.87
C ILE A 211 -11.93 -8.75 -1.24
N LEU A 212 -11.09 -9.14 -0.28
CA LEU A 212 -9.96 -10.03 -0.53
C LEU A 212 -10.42 -11.41 -1.01
N GLN A 213 -11.53 -11.93 -0.49
CA GLN A 213 -12.08 -13.20 -0.93
C GLN A 213 -12.43 -13.19 -2.43
N LYS A 214 -12.93 -12.06 -2.96
CA LYS A 214 -13.18 -11.91 -4.40
C LYS A 214 -11.89 -11.98 -5.21
N LEU A 215 -10.81 -11.37 -4.71
CA LEU A 215 -9.50 -11.36 -5.38
C LEU A 215 -8.85 -12.76 -5.46
N VAL A 216 -9.18 -13.68 -4.55
CA VAL A 216 -8.73 -15.08 -4.62
C VAL A 216 -9.31 -15.81 -5.85
N TYR A 217 -10.41 -15.33 -6.43
CA TYR A 217 -10.98 -15.90 -7.65
C TYR A 217 -10.34 -15.41 -8.95
N GLU A 218 -9.46 -14.41 -8.87
CA GLU A 218 -8.79 -13.85 -10.04
C GLU A 218 -7.87 -14.86 -10.72
N ARG A 219 -7.66 -14.66 -12.03
CA ARG A 219 -6.80 -15.52 -12.85
C ARG A 219 -5.37 -15.02 -12.97
N GLU A 220 -5.06 -13.88 -12.39
CA GLU A 220 -3.72 -13.32 -12.39
C GLU A 220 -2.96 -13.82 -11.16
N ALA A 221 -1.90 -14.60 -11.41
CA ALA A 221 -1.11 -15.25 -10.38
C ALA A 221 -0.63 -14.30 -9.27
N VAL A 222 -0.20 -13.09 -9.65
CA VAL A 222 0.30 -12.09 -8.70
C VAL A 222 -0.80 -11.58 -7.78
N ILE A 223 -2.01 -11.33 -8.30
CA ILE A 223 -3.14 -10.86 -7.48
C ILE A 223 -3.53 -11.91 -6.44
N VAL A 224 -3.59 -13.19 -6.84
CA VAL A 224 -3.92 -14.28 -5.92
C VAL A 224 -2.93 -14.33 -4.75
N VAL A 225 -1.63 -14.23 -5.03
CA VAL A 225 -0.59 -14.23 -3.99
C VAL A 225 -0.74 -13.04 -3.04
N GLU A 226 -0.90 -11.82 -3.59
CA GLU A 226 -1.04 -10.61 -2.77
C GLU A 226 -2.32 -10.60 -1.93
N ALA A 227 -3.44 -11.08 -2.48
CA ALA A 227 -4.69 -11.23 -1.75
C ALA A 227 -4.52 -12.22 -0.58
N ILE A 228 -3.87 -13.37 -0.80
CA ILE A 228 -3.63 -14.36 0.24
C ILE A 228 -2.66 -13.84 1.31
N LYS A 229 -1.63 -13.06 0.96
CA LYS A 229 -0.78 -12.37 1.96
C LYS A 229 -1.62 -11.48 2.90
N CYS A 230 -2.57 -10.73 2.34
CA CYS A 230 -3.49 -9.91 3.12
C CYS A 230 -4.40 -10.75 4.04
N ILE A 231 -5.00 -11.81 3.50
CA ILE A 231 -5.88 -12.71 4.28
C ILE A 231 -5.08 -13.39 5.39
N ALA A 232 -3.87 -13.86 5.12
CA ALA A 232 -2.99 -14.46 6.10
C ALA A 232 -2.69 -13.50 7.26
N ALA A 233 -2.35 -12.23 6.96
CA ALA A 233 -2.17 -11.20 7.97
C ALA A 233 -3.44 -10.96 8.80
N LEU A 234 -4.62 -10.97 8.17
CA LEU A 234 -5.91 -10.81 8.83
C LEU A 234 -6.24 -12.01 9.75
N VAL A 235 -6.01 -13.24 9.29
CA VAL A 235 -6.19 -14.47 10.08
C VAL A 235 -5.31 -14.44 11.31
N ILE A 236 -4.02 -14.12 11.17
CA ILE A 236 -3.09 -14.02 12.32
C ILE A 236 -3.60 -13.00 13.34
N LYS A 237 -4.20 -11.90 12.88
CA LYS A 237 -4.66 -10.80 13.74
C LYS A 237 -6.00 -11.08 14.43
N VAL A 238 -6.95 -11.67 13.71
CA VAL A 238 -8.36 -11.77 14.13
C VAL A 238 -8.70 -13.16 14.65
N ASP A 239 -8.09 -14.22 14.12
CA ASP A 239 -8.48 -15.58 14.43
C ASP A 239 -7.98 -16.03 15.81
N HIS A 240 -8.87 -16.67 16.56
CA HIS A 240 -8.57 -17.26 17.86
C HIS A 240 -7.99 -18.65 17.63
N LYS A 241 -6.68 -18.73 17.41
CA LYS A 241 -5.92 -19.97 17.12
C LYS A 241 -6.22 -21.19 18.01
N TYR A 242 -6.94 -21.03 19.14
CA TYR A 242 -7.13 -22.05 20.17
C TYR A 242 -8.56 -22.26 20.68
N ASN A 243 -9.56 -21.47 20.24
CA ASN A 243 -10.86 -21.53 20.93
C ASN A 243 -11.77 -22.66 20.43
N GLN A 244 -11.70 -23.04 19.14
CA GLN A 244 -12.54 -24.10 18.56
C GLN A 244 -11.80 -24.86 17.44
N PRO A 245 -10.87 -25.77 17.77
CA PRO A 245 -9.99 -26.42 16.78
C PRO A 245 -10.69 -27.29 15.72
N PHE A 246 -11.99 -27.54 15.86
CA PHE A 246 -12.77 -28.42 14.98
C PHE A 246 -13.97 -27.74 14.32
N GLU A 247 -14.14 -26.43 14.48
CA GLU A 247 -15.18 -25.68 13.77
C GLU A 247 -14.61 -25.03 12.52
N ILE A 248 -15.28 -25.24 11.39
CA ILE A 248 -14.94 -24.61 10.11
C ILE A 248 -15.39 -23.15 10.20
N GLY A 249 -14.43 -22.24 10.28
CA GLY A 249 -14.66 -20.80 10.30
C GLY A 249 -14.78 -20.21 8.89
N ARG A 250 -15.09 -18.91 8.81
CA ARG A 250 -15.18 -18.22 7.52
C ARG A 250 -13.85 -18.22 6.75
N TYR A 251 -12.73 -18.18 7.48
CA TYR A 251 -11.39 -18.18 6.88
C TYR A 251 -11.10 -19.53 6.21
N ASP A 252 -11.55 -20.67 6.76
CA ASP A 252 -11.41 -21.99 6.12
C ASP A 252 -12.05 -22.06 4.71
N ASN A 253 -13.03 -21.21 4.40
CA ASN A 253 -13.58 -21.12 3.05
C ASN A 253 -12.53 -20.69 2.02
N VAL A 254 -11.57 -19.83 2.40
CA VAL A 254 -10.47 -19.41 1.51
C VAL A 254 -9.60 -20.60 1.15
N LEU A 255 -9.23 -21.42 2.13
CA LEU A 255 -8.47 -22.65 1.89
C LEU A 255 -9.25 -23.62 1.01
N LYS A 256 -10.56 -23.77 1.25
CA LYS A 256 -11.43 -24.60 0.40
C LYS A 256 -11.44 -24.13 -1.06
N ILE A 257 -11.50 -22.81 -1.29
CA ILE A 257 -11.44 -22.19 -2.62
C ILE A 257 -10.09 -22.45 -3.27
N LEU A 258 -8.99 -22.17 -2.58
CA LEU A 258 -7.63 -22.40 -3.07
C LEU A 258 -7.44 -23.85 -3.50
N LEU A 259 -7.75 -24.81 -2.61
CA LEU A 259 -7.60 -26.24 -2.91
C LEU A 259 -8.47 -26.68 -4.09
N PHE A 260 -9.67 -26.11 -4.23
CA PHE A 260 -10.53 -26.39 -5.38
C PHE A 260 -9.93 -25.85 -6.69
N GLN A 261 -9.42 -24.62 -6.69
CA GLN A 261 -8.77 -24.06 -7.88
C GLN A 261 -7.52 -24.86 -8.26
N MET A 262 -6.73 -25.27 -7.26
CA MET A 262 -5.52 -26.05 -7.48
C MET A 262 -5.77 -27.39 -8.19
N GLU A 263 -6.82 -28.11 -7.79
CA GLU A 263 -7.16 -29.43 -8.37
C GLU A 263 -7.38 -29.40 -9.89
N PHE A 264 -7.81 -28.27 -10.43
CA PHE A 264 -8.14 -28.13 -11.85
C PHE A 264 -7.18 -27.20 -12.60
N GLU A 265 -6.25 -26.55 -11.92
CA GLU A 265 -5.35 -25.59 -12.55
C GLU A 265 -4.33 -26.31 -13.44
N GLN A 266 -4.07 -25.77 -14.63
CA GLN A 266 -3.10 -26.31 -15.59
C GLN A 266 -1.98 -25.31 -15.92
N GLY A 267 -2.20 -24.01 -15.71
CA GLY A 267 -1.22 -22.96 -15.93
C GLY A 267 -0.11 -22.99 -14.89
N LEU A 268 1.14 -23.14 -15.33
CA LEU A 268 2.29 -23.26 -14.43
C LEU A 268 2.47 -22.03 -13.51
N GLU A 269 2.20 -20.83 -14.02
CA GLU A 269 2.30 -19.60 -13.23
C GLU A 269 1.28 -19.57 -12.08
N LEU A 270 0.02 -19.89 -12.37
CA LEU A 270 -1.02 -19.98 -11.34
C LEU A 270 -0.75 -21.13 -10.38
N ARG A 271 -0.24 -22.27 -10.85
CA ARG A 271 0.17 -23.36 -9.96
C ARG A 271 1.23 -22.92 -8.95
N ARG A 272 2.25 -22.18 -9.38
CA ARG A 272 3.27 -21.61 -8.49
C ARG A 272 2.64 -20.66 -7.47
N ALA A 273 1.82 -19.73 -7.94
CA ALA A 273 1.10 -18.80 -7.09
C ALA A 273 0.24 -19.52 -6.06
N TYR A 274 -0.50 -20.56 -6.44
CA TYR A 274 -1.31 -21.33 -5.50
C TYR A 274 -0.47 -22.08 -4.47
N VAL A 275 0.70 -22.62 -4.82
CA VAL A 275 1.60 -23.26 -3.85
C VAL A 275 2.17 -22.23 -2.87
N GLU A 276 2.61 -21.07 -3.37
CA GLU A 276 3.07 -19.96 -2.51
C GLU A 276 1.96 -19.47 -1.57
N SER A 277 0.77 -19.24 -2.12
CA SER A 277 -0.43 -18.87 -1.36
C SER A 277 -0.81 -19.92 -0.32
N LEU A 278 -0.74 -21.20 -0.67
CA LEU A 278 -1.01 -22.29 0.27
C LEU A 278 -0.02 -22.26 1.44
N LEU A 279 1.28 -22.09 1.17
CA LEU A 279 2.30 -21.96 2.22
C LEU A 279 1.99 -20.80 3.17
N LEU A 280 1.74 -19.60 2.62
CA LEU A 280 1.39 -18.41 3.41
C LEU A 280 0.17 -18.65 4.30
N TYR A 281 -0.85 -19.31 3.75
CA TYR A 281 -2.08 -19.61 4.48
C TYR A 281 -1.87 -20.65 5.58
N LEU A 282 -1.05 -21.68 5.32
CA LEU A 282 -0.71 -22.71 6.31
C LEU A 282 0.11 -22.14 7.47
N GLU A 283 1.03 -21.22 7.21
CA GLU A 283 1.80 -20.53 8.25
C GLU A 283 0.93 -19.62 9.12
N ALA A 284 -0.10 -19.02 8.52
CA ALA A 284 -1.04 -18.15 9.22
C ALA A 284 -2.11 -18.90 10.03
N GLY A 285 -2.52 -20.07 9.53
CA GLY A 285 -3.74 -20.76 9.93
C GLY A 285 -3.75 -21.34 11.34
N SER A 286 -4.92 -21.86 11.70
CA SER A 286 -5.24 -22.45 13.01
C SER A 286 -5.21 -23.98 12.95
N VAL A 287 -5.53 -24.64 14.07
CA VAL A 287 -5.57 -26.11 14.16
C VAL A 287 -6.57 -26.74 13.17
N SER A 288 -7.57 -25.99 12.69
CA SER A 288 -8.60 -26.47 11.74
C SER A 288 -8.01 -26.95 10.40
N LEU A 289 -6.79 -26.54 10.04
CA LEU A 289 -6.07 -26.99 8.86
C LEU A 289 -5.93 -28.52 8.78
N ILE A 290 -5.92 -29.21 9.93
CA ILE A 290 -5.85 -30.68 9.97
C ILE A 290 -7.02 -31.35 9.23
N LEU A 291 -8.19 -30.71 9.20
CA LEU A 291 -9.38 -31.19 8.51
C LEU A 291 -9.18 -31.26 6.98
N TRP A 292 -8.23 -30.47 6.46
CA TRP A 292 -7.91 -30.37 5.04
C TRP A 292 -6.67 -31.15 4.64
N SER A 293 -5.96 -31.77 5.60
CA SER A 293 -4.67 -32.43 5.39
C SER A 293 -4.64 -33.44 4.24
N GLN A 294 -5.65 -34.32 4.14
CA GLN A 294 -5.73 -35.30 3.05
C GLN A 294 -5.83 -34.64 1.68
N ARG A 295 -6.63 -33.57 1.56
CA ARG A 295 -6.82 -32.83 0.32
C ARG A 295 -5.57 -32.04 -0.06
N ILE A 296 -4.92 -31.41 0.93
CA ILE A 296 -3.63 -30.73 0.77
C ILE A 296 -2.57 -31.70 0.23
N LEU A 297 -2.39 -32.85 0.86
CA LEU A 297 -1.41 -33.85 0.45
C LEU A 297 -1.65 -34.37 -0.97
N ARG A 298 -2.93 -34.61 -1.34
CA ARG A 298 -3.30 -35.01 -2.70
C ARG A 298 -2.86 -33.96 -3.73
N VAL A 299 -3.29 -32.71 -3.55
CA VAL A 299 -3.00 -31.62 -4.50
C VAL A 299 -1.49 -31.40 -4.64
N ILE A 300 -0.76 -31.38 -3.52
CA ILE A 300 0.71 -31.20 -3.54
C ILE A 300 1.38 -32.36 -4.25
N SER A 301 0.94 -33.59 -4.01
CA SER A 301 1.50 -34.76 -4.70
C SER A 301 1.33 -34.67 -6.21
N GLU A 302 0.18 -34.19 -6.69
CA GLU A 302 -0.09 -34.00 -8.12
C GLU A 302 0.82 -32.91 -8.73
N TYR A 303 1.05 -31.81 -8.01
CA TYR A 303 1.91 -30.73 -8.45
C TYR A 303 3.39 -31.13 -8.48
N LEU A 304 3.84 -31.99 -7.56
CA LEU A 304 5.21 -32.51 -7.53
C LEU A 304 5.54 -33.43 -8.72
N MET A 305 4.55 -34.11 -9.29
CA MET A 305 4.75 -35.05 -10.41
C MET A 305 4.99 -34.35 -11.75
N ILE A 306 4.85 -33.03 -11.80
CA ILE A 306 4.92 -32.25 -13.03
C ILE A 306 6.24 -31.49 -13.04
N GLU A 307 7.12 -31.83 -13.98
CA GLU A 307 8.37 -31.10 -14.21
C GLU A 307 8.05 -29.73 -14.80
N ASP A 308 8.41 -28.66 -14.10
CA ASP A 308 8.25 -27.30 -14.58
C ASP A 308 9.49 -26.85 -15.37
N ALA A 309 9.27 -26.11 -16.46
CA ALA A 309 10.33 -25.62 -17.34
C ALA A 309 11.31 -24.62 -16.66
N SER A 310 11.02 -24.17 -15.42
CA SER A 310 11.87 -23.28 -14.63
C SER A 310 12.78 -24.00 -13.63
N GLY A 311 13.02 -25.31 -13.79
CA GLY A 311 14.01 -26.04 -13.00
C GLY A 311 13.59 -26.41 -11.58
N GLY A 312 12.31 -26.67 -11.32
CA GLY A 312 11.83 -27.26 -10.07
C GLY A 312 11.32 -26.26 -9.02
N ALA A 313 11.16 -24.97 -9.34
CA ALA A 313 10.78 -23.96 -8.34
C ALA A 313 9.44 -24.26 -7.65
N SER A 314 8.45 -24.72 -8.42
CA SER A 314 7.15 -25.14 -7.86
C SER A 314 7.29 -26.36 -6.94
N GLN A 315 8.19 -27.27 -7.30
CA GLN A 315 8.47 -28.49 -6.55
C GLN A 315 9.22 -28.19 -5.24
N LEU A 316 10.18 -27.28 -5.27
CA LEU A 316 10.92 -26.80 -4.10
C LEU A 316 10.01 -26.10 -3.09
N LEU A 317 9.06 -25.29 -3.56
CA LEU A 317 8.06 -24.68 -2.68
C LEU A 317 7.10 -25.74 -2.12
N ALA A 318 6.61 -26.65 -2.97
CA ALA A 318 5.75 -27.75 -2.54
C ALA A 318 6.42 -28.65 -1.48
N LEU A 319 7.75 -28.86 -1.56
CA LEU A 319 8.51 -29.59 -0.55
C LEU A 319 8.54 -28.90 0.82
N LYS A 320 8.41 -27.57 0.90
CA LYS A 320 8.34 -26.83 2.17
C LYS A 320 7.02 -27.03 2.92
N VAL A 321 6.00 -27.56 2.24
CA VAL A 321 4.69 -27.83 2.86
C VAL A 321 4.68 -29.16 3.64
N ARG A 322 5.69 -30.02 3.46
CA ARG A 322 5.78 -31.37 4.04
C ARG A 322 6.41 -31.38 5.43
#